data_AF-A0A4R6K8L6-F1
#
_entry.id   AF-A0A4R6K8L6-F1
#
_cell.length_a   1.000
_cell.length_b   1.000
_cell.length_c   1.000
_cell.angle_alpha   90.00
_cell.angle_beta   90.00
_cell.angle_gamma   90.00
#
_symmetry.space_group_name_H-M   'P 1'
#
loop_
_entity.id
_entity.type
_entity.pdbx_description
1 polymer ?
#
loop_
_entity_poly.entity_id
_entity_poly.type
_entity_poly.pdbx_seq_one_letter_code
_entity_poly.pdbx_strand_id
1 'polypeptide(L)' 'MSESAHTDKLSVTVPSEVAAELRSRAGRGNVSAYVTDALIRQLEHDRLGDLLTELADVHGPVTEEELARARAEWPGR' A
#
# COMPACT_ATOMS: atom_id res chain seq x y z
N MET A 1 3.71 13.25 26.63
CA MET A 1 2.24 13.39 26.54
C MET A 1 1.80 12.31 25.57
N SER A 2 1.20 11.21 26.06
CA SER A 2 0.72 10.17 25.16
C SER A 2 -0.48 10.73 24.41
N GLU A 3 -0.29 11.02 23.13
CA GLU A 3 -1.40 11.31 22.23
C GLU A 3 -2.20 10.02 22.10
N SER A 4 -3.41 10.02 22.64
CA SER A 4 -4.38 8.96 22.40
C SER A 4 -4.53 8.83 20.89
N ALA A 5 -4.33 7.65 20.32
CA ALA A 5 -4.60 7.42 18.90
C ALA A 5 -6.07 7.79 18.63
N HIS A 6 -6.30 8.94 18.03
CA HIS A 6 -7.63 9.40 17.66
C HIS A 6 -8.04 8.65 16.39
N THR A 7 -9.20 8.00 16.43
CA THR A 7 -9.77 7.32 15.27
C THR A 7 -10.92 8.15 14.73
N ASP A 8 -10.84 8.51 13.46
CA ASP A 8 -11.94 9.15 12.73
C ASP A 8 -12.82 8.09 12.04
N LYS A 9 -14.14 8.25 12.16
CA LYS A 9 -15.09 7.38 11.47
C LYS A 9 -15.30 7.89 10.04
N LEU A 10 -14.87 7.08 9.08
CA LEU A 10 -15.18 7.29 7.66
C LEU A 10 -16.35 6.39 7.22
N SER A 11 -17.30 6.95 6.48
CA SER A 11 -18.37 6.17 5.83
C SER A 11 -18.21 6.25 4.32
N VAL A 12 -18.03 5.09 3.70
CA VAL A 12 -17.87 4.95 2.25
C VAL A 12 -18.93 4.01 1.70
N THR A 13 -19.45 4.34 0.53
CA THR A 13 -20.36 3.44 -0.21
C THR A 13 -19.52 2.58 -1.14
N VAL A 14 -19.72 1.27 -1.06
CA VAL A 14 -19.03 0.28 -1.91
C VAL A 14 -20.07 -0.63 -2.57
N PRO A 15 -19.74 -1.26 -3.71
CA PRO A 15 -20.61 -2.24 -4.32
C PRO A 15 -20.94 -3.40 -3.38
N SER A 16 -22.15 -3.95 -3.51
CA SER A 16 -22.68 -4.96 -2.58
C SER A 16 -21.86 -6.25 -2.55
N GLU A 17 -21.36 -6.64 -3.71
CA GLU A 17 -20.50 -7.78 -3.97
C GLU A 17 -19.14 -7.62 -3.28
N VAL A 18 -18.54 -6.42 -3.35
CA VAL A 18 -17.29 -6.09 -2.65
C VAL A 18 -17.51 -6.13 -1.14
N ALA A 19 -18.62 -5.58 -0.66
CA ALA A 19 -18.94 -5.63 0.76
C ALA A 19 -19.17 -7.06 1.27
N ALA A 20 -19.74 -7.95 0.44
CA ALA A 20 -19.93 -9.35 0.77
C ALA A 20 -18.59 -10.10 0.83
N GLU A 21 -17.73 -9.90 -0.18
CA GLU A 21 -16.39 -10.48 -0.21
C GLU A 21 -15.53 -10.02 0.96
N LEU A 22 -15.53 -8.72 1.26
CA LEU A 22 -14.83 -8.13 2.40
C LEU A 22 -15.26 -8.78 3.72
N ARG A 23 -16.57 -8.93 3.94
CA ARG A 23 -17.09 -9.59 5.15
C ARG A 23 -16.69 -11.07 5.21
N SER A 24 -16.65 -11.74 4.06
CA SER A 24 -16.22 -13.14 3.97
C SER A 24 -14.73 -13.30 4.30
N ARG A 25 -13.87 -12.37 3.85
CA ARG A 25 -12.42 -12.41 4.10
C ARG A 25 -12.05 -11.96 5.51
N ALA A 26 -12.65 -10.87 6.00
CA ALA A 26 -12.33 -10.29 7.29
C ALA A 26 -12.90 -11.12 8.46
N GLY A 27 -14.06 -11.75 8.26
CA GLY A 27 -14.81 -12.40 9.34
C GLY A 27 -15.64 -11.40 10.16
N ARG A 28 -16.47 -11.93 11.07
CA ARG A 28 -17.39 -11.12 11.88
C ARG A 28 -16.63 -10.15 12.79
N GLY A 29 -16.97 -8.86 12.74
CA GLY A 29 -16.41 -7.82 13.61
C GLY A 29 -15.07 -7.25 13.16
N ASN A 30 -14.40 -7.87 12.18
CA ASN A 30 -13.03 -7.50 11.79
C ASN A 30 -12.96 -6.64 10.52
N VAL A 31 -14.10 -6.26 9.94
CA VAL A 31 -14.16 -5.47 8.70
C VAL A 31 -13.39 -4.16 8.85
N SER A 32 -13.54 -3.46 9.98
CA SER A 32 -12.84 -2.20 10.20
C SER A 32 -11.33 -2.41 10.22
N ALA A 33 -10.82 -3.40 10.96
CA ALA A 33 -9.39 -3.68 11.04
C ALA A 33 -8.82 -4.07 9.67
N TYR A 34 -9.54 -4.94 8.94
CA TYR A 34 -9.16 -5.33 7.58
C TYR A 34 -9.06 -4.13 6.64
N VAL A 35 -10.05 -3.24 6.67
CA VAL A 35 -10.06 -2.03 5.82
C VAL A 35 -8.94 -1.07 6.24
N THR A 36 -8.73 -0.86 7.54
CA THR A 36 -7.62 -0.02 8.02
C THR A 36 -6.28 -0.54 7.53
N ASP A 37 -6.00 -1.83 7.67
CA ASP A 37 -4.74 -2.43 7.20
C ASP A 37 -4.59 -2.31 5.68
N ALA A 38 -5.67 -2.51 4.93
CA ALA A 38 -5.67 -2.37 3.48
C ALA A 38 -5.41 -0.90 3.06
N LEU A 39 -6.03 0.07 3.74
CA LEU A 39 -5.81 1.50 3.48
C LEU A 39 -4.38 1.92 3.79
N ILE A 40 -3.81 1.46 4.91
CA ILE A 40 -2.41 1.74 5.27
C ILE A 40 -1.48 1.23 4.17
N ARG A 41 -1.63 -0.05 3.77
CA ARG A 41 -0.81 -0.64 2.70
C ARG A 41 -0.97 0.10 1.38
N GLN A 42 -2.19 0.52 1.04
CA GLN A 42 -2.45 1.26 -0.20
C GLN A 42 -1.75 2.62 -0.16
N LEU A 43 -1.88 3.38 0.93
CA LEU A 43 -1.23 4.68 1.07
C LEU A 43 0.30 4.57 1.08
N GLU A 44 0.86 3.51 1.67
CA GLU A 44 2.29 3.22 1.59
C GLU A 44 2.72 2.95 0.15
N HIS A 45 1.95 2.13 -0.59
CA HIS A 45 2.23 1.83 -1.99
C HIS A 45 2.11 3.05 -2.90
N ASP A 46 1.11 3.91 -2.68
CA ASP A 46 0.92 5.15 -3.43
C ASP A 46 2.12 6.08 -3.21
N ARG A 47 2.56 6.27 -1.96
CA ARG A 47 3.77 7.07 -1.65
C ARG A 47 5.04 6.52 -2.28
N LEU A 48 5.18 5.19 -2.34
CA LEU A 48 6.31 4.57 -3.06
C LEU A 48 6.24 4.85 -4.56
N GLY A 49 5.05 4.80 -5.16
CA GLY A 49 4.83 5.17 -6.56
C GLY A 49 5.18 6.63 -6.85
N ASP A 50 4.77 7.54 -5.96
CA ASP A 50 5.09 8.97 -6.05
C ASP A 50 6.61 9.20 -6.00
N LEU A 51 7.29 8.56 -5.03
CA LEU A 51 8.75 8.65 -4.90
C LEU A 51 9.47 8.11 -6.14
N LEU A 52 9.02 6.97 -6.67
CA LEU A 52 9.61 6.39 -7.89
C LEU A 52 9.43 7.32 -9.09
N THR A 53 8.28 8.00 -9.18
CA THR A 53 8.01 8.99 -10.23
C THR A 53 8.98 10.17 -10.12
N GLU A 54 9.14 10.74 -8.91
CA GLU A 54 10.10 11.83 -8.66
C GLU A 54 11.53 11.43 -9.02
N LEU A 55 11.97 10.23 -8.61
CA LEU A 55 13.30 9.73 -8.94
C LEU A 55 13.50 9.53 -10.44
N ALA A 56 12.48 9.05 -11.15
CA ALA A 56 12.52 8.88 -12.60
C ALA A 56 12.58 10.24 -13.34
N ASP A 57 11.91 11.27 -12.83
CA ASP A 57 11.98 12.62 -13.39
C ASP A 57 13.38 13.22 -13.24
N VAL A 58 14.05 12.96 -12.11
CA VAL A 58 15.41 13.49 -11.82
C VAL A 58 16.50 12.70 -12.53
N HIS A 59 16.39 11.37 -12.57
CA HIS A 59 17.48 10.49 -13.03
C HIS A 59 17.22 9.80 -14.37
N GLY A 60 15.99 9.87 -14.89
CA GLY A 60 15.53 9.05 -16.00
C GLY A 60 15.02 7.68 -15.55
N PRO A 61 14.36 6.93 -16.45
CA PRO A 61 13.86 5.59 -16.14
C PRO A 61 15.03 4.62 -15.91
N VAL A 62 14.84 3.66 -15.02
CA VAL A 62 15.83 2.58 -14.79
C VAL A 62 15.85 1.65 -16.00
N THR A 63 17.03 1.46 -16.58
CA THR A 63 17.22 0.55 -17.73
C THR A 63 17.34 -0.91 -17.31
N GLU A 64 17.07 -1.83 -18.24
CA GLU A 64 17.23 -3.26 -17.98
C GLU A 64 18.69 -3.65 -17.70
N GLU A 65 19.65 -2.99 -18.34
CA GLU A 65 21.08 -3.17 -18.10
C GLU A 65 21.48 -2.76 -16.68
N GLU A 66 20.98 -1.62 -16.20
CA GLU A 66 21.22 -1.15 -14.82
C GLU A 66 20.59 -2.08 -13.79
N LEU A 67 19.36 -2.53 -14.03
CA LEU A 67 18.69 -3.52 -13.18
C LEU A 67 19.43 -4.86 -13.17
N ALA A 68 19.91 -5.34 -14.32
CA ALA A 68 20.67 -6.58 -14.41
C ALA A 68 21.99 -6.49 -13.65
N ARG A 69 22.72 -5.36 -13.77
CA ARG A 69 23.94 -5.11 -13.01
C ARG A 69 23.66 -5.08 -11.51
N ALA A 70 22.64 -4.34 -11.07
CA ALA A 70 22.25 -4.26 -9.66
C ALA A 70 21.87 -5.64 -9.09
N ARG A 71 21.13 -6.46 -9.84
CA ARG A 71 20.78 -7.83 -9.44
C ARG A 71 21.99 -8.75 -9.33
N ALA A 72 23.00 -8.59 -10.20
CA ALA A 72 24.24 -9.37 -10.15
C ALA A 72 25.13 -8.98 -8.95
N GLU A 73 25.09 -7.70 -8.55
CA GLU A 73 25.83 -7.18 -7.40
C GLU A 73 25.10 -7.42 -6.06
N TRP A 74 23.79 -7.68 -6.10
CA TRP A 74 23.00 -7.91 -4.89
C TRP A 74 23.47 -9.18 -4.16
N PRO A 75 23.96 -9.07 -2.91
CA PRO A 75 24.49 -10.21 -2.19
C PRO A 75 23.36 -11.16 -1.81
N GLY A 76 23.29 -12.29 -2.52
CA GLY A 76 22.46 -13.45 -2.18
C GLY A 76 20.96 -13.23 -2.35
N ARG A 77 20.36 -14.00 -3.25
CA ARG A 77 19.02 -14.52 -3.01
C ARG A 77 19.13 -15.89 -2.36
#